data_AF-A0A955D9A1-F1
#
_entry.id   AF-A0A955D9A1-F1
#
_cell.length_a   1.000
_cell.length_b   1.000
_cell.length_c   1.000
_cell.angle_alpha   90.00
_cell.angle_beta   90.00
_cell.angle_gamma   90.00
#
_symmetry.space_group_name_H-M   'P 1'
#
loop_
_entity.id
_entity.type
_entity.pdbx_description
1 polymer ?
#
loop_
_entity_poly.entity_id
_entity_poly.type
_entity_poly.pdbx_seq_one_letter_code
_entity_poly.pdbx_strand_id
1 'polypeptide(L)'
;MAATWMTQAWLSALVAPAAAAPGSFSLWSLFAQSFDLFTVALIAGSLVGIGVIARCLLEVRQRKVLPRGRNGHLRDLAREGKLESLRDQTERDDSFVGATARAASKAPLGAPPGARRDAAELVASEQCARLFRTIEPLNLLGNLGPLIGLAGTVWGMILAFTSLGETGGQAGAADLSLGISKALFHTLLGLLLAIPCLAAYGVLKARVDRLCNRGMILAGEIVDSLEQADRRESERSAPLREGASGNDPREEPAAAGWRSGDKR
;
A
#
# COMPACT_ATOMS: atom_id res chain seq x y z
N MET A 1 -28.47 -72.57 17.04
CA MET A 1 -29.60 -71.61 17.04
C MET A 1 -29.25 -70.22 17.57
N ALA A 2 -28.02 -69.95 18.05
CA ALA A 2 -27.62 -68.64 18.58
C ALA A 2 -26.90 -67.71 17.57
N ALA A 3 -26.61 -68.15 16.35
CA ALA A 3 -25.89 -67.32 15.36
C ALA A 3 -26.82 -66.48 14.47
N THR A 4 -28.11 -66.82 14.41
CA THR A 4 -29.09 -66.19 13.51
C THR A 4 -29.70 -64.90 14.08
N TRP A 5 -29.65 -64.68 15.39
CA TRP A 5 -30.21 -63.47 16.02
C TRP A 5 -29.25 -62.27 15.95
N MET A 6 -27.92 -62.50 15.99
CA MET A 6 -26.94 -61.42 15.85
C MET A 6 -26.90 -60.85 14.43
N THR A 7 -27.13 -61.68 13.40
CA THR A 7 -27.15 -61.23 12.01
C THR A 7 -28.45 -60.50 11.66
N GLN A 8 -29.60 -60.89 12.23
CA GLN A 8 -30.85 -60.14 12.05
C GLN A 8 -30.83 -58.77 12.75
N ALA A 9 -30.21 -58.65 13.92
CA ALA A 9 -30.09 -57.37 14.63
C ALA A 9 -29.20 -56.36 13.87
N TRP A 10 -28.17 -56.85 13.19
CA TRP A 10 -27.32 -56.02 12.32
C TRP A 10 -28.03 -55.63 11.01
N LEU A 11 -28.82 -56.53 10.43
CA LEU A 11 -29.59 -56.25 9.20
C LEU A 11 -30.75 -55.26 9.43
N SER A 12 -31.40 -55.29 10.59
CA SER A 12 -32.44 -54.30 10.93
C SER A 12 -31.87 -52.93 11.30
N ALA A 13 -30.64 -52.85 11.80
CA ALA A 13 -29.93 -51.59 12.04
C ALA A 13 -29.52 -50.89 10.72
N LEU A 14 -29.24 -51.65 9.66
CA LEU A 14 -28.97 -51.13 8.31
C LEU A 14 -30.23 -50.67 7.57
N VAL A 15 -31.42 -51.12 8.00
CA VAL A 15 -32.74 -50.77 7.44
C VAL A 15 -33.59 -50.03 8.48
N ALA A 16 -32.95 -49.27 9.38
CA ALA A 16 -33.67 -48.23 10.10
C ALA A 16 -34.18 -47.23 9.04
N PRO A 17 -35.49 -46.97 8.95
CA PRO A 17 -35.97 -45.91 8.06
C PRO A 17 -35.22 -44.65 8.44
N ALA A 18 -34.50 -44.05 7.49
CA ALA A 18 -33.87 -42.76 7.66
C ALA A 18 -34.93 -41.84 8.28
N ALA A 19 -34.78 -41.54 9.57
CA ALA A 19 -35.68 -40.67 10.28
C ALA A 19 -35.78 -39.42 9.42
N ALA A 20 -36.99 -39.14 8.95
CA ALA A 20 -37.27 -38.06 8.02
C ALA A 20 -36.52 -36.81 8.46
N ALA A 21 -35.66 -36.27 7.59
CA ALA A 21 -34.92 -35.05 7.84
C ALA A 21 -35.94 -33.98 8.30
N PRO A 22 -35.87 -33.50 9.56
CA PRO A 22 -36.84 -32.55 10.05
C PRO A 22 -36.57 -31.20 9.38
N GLY A 23 -37.37 -30.88 8.36
CA GLY A 23 -37.41 -29.59 7.69
C GLY A 23 -36.17 -29.24 6.88
N SER A 24 -36.36 -28.53 5.78
CA SER A 24 -35.27 -27.84 5.09
C SER A 24 -34.51 -26.95 6.07
N PHE A 25 -33.30 -27.34 6.52
CA PHE A 25 -32.36 -26.46 7.19
C PHE A 25 -31.96 -25.36 6.19
N SER A 26 -32.75 -24.30 6.17
CA SER A 26 -32.50 -23.16 5.30
C SER A 26 -31.41 -22.30 5.92
N LEU A 27 -30.39 -21.93 5.14
CA LEU A 27 -29.41 -20.91 5.55
C LEU A 27 -30.10 -19.63 6.00
N TRP A 28 -31.30 -19.35 5.46
CA TRP A 28 -32.14 -18.24 5.86
C TRP A 28 -32.71 -18.38 7.28
N SER A 29 -33.13 -19.58 7.69
CA SER A 29 -33.66 -19.77 9.05
C SER A 29 -32.53 -19.66 10.09
N LEU A 30 -31.35 -20.21 9.78
CA LEU A 30 -30.16 -20.01 10.62
C LEU A 30 -29.76 -18.54 10.68
N PHE A 31 -29.78 -17.81 9.55
CA PHE A 31 -29.48 -16.39 9.50
C PHE A 31 -30.45 -15.54 10.34
N ALA A 32 -31.76 -15.74 10.16
CA ALA A 32 -32.79 -14.98 10.89
C ALA A 32 -32.74 -15.26 12.40
N GLN A 33 -32.38 -16.48 12.80
CA GLN A 33 -32.30 -16.88 14.20
C GLN A 33 -30.94 -16.54 14.85
N SER A 34 -29.89 -16.28 14.05
CA SER A 34 -28.53 -15.91 14.50
C SER A 34 -28.24 -14.42 14.35
N PHE A 35 -29.29 -13.58 14.33
CA PHE A 35 -29.15 -12.14 14.21
C PHE A 35 -28.67 -11.52 15.53
N ASP A 36 -27.38 -11.73 15.81
CA ASP A 36 -26.69 -11.23 16.99
C ASP A 36 -25.76 -10.06 16.63
N LEU A 37 -25.22 -9.40 17.67
CA LEU A 37 -24.24 -8.31 17.53
C LEU A 37 -23.06 -8.69 16.60
N PHE A 38 -22.57 -9.93 16.70
CA PHE A 38 -21.46 -10.44 15.88
C PHE A 38 -21.83 -10.55 14.40
N THR A 39 -23.02 -11.06 14.07
CA THR A 39 -23.53 -11.14 12.70
C THR A 39 -23.65 -9.74 12.09
N VAL A 40 -24.21 -8.79 12.84
CA VAL A 40 -24.32 -7.38 12.39
C VAL A 40 -22.93 -6.77 12.17
N ALA A 41 -22.00 -6.98 13.10
CA ALA A 41 -20.63 -6.48 12.98
C ALA A 41 -19.91 -7.07 11.76
N LEU A 42 -20.07 -8.37 11.49
CA LEU A 42 -19.45 -9.05 10.34
C LEU A 42 -20.05 -8.60 9.01
N ILE A 43 -21.38 -8.40 8.94
CA ILE A 43 -22.04 -7.89 7.74
C ILE A 43 -21.63 -6.44 7.48
N ALA A 44 -21.65 -5.59 8.50
CA ALA A 44 -21.19 -4.21 8.39
C ALA A 44 -19.71 -4.15 7.97
N GLY A 45 -18.87 -4.98 8.59
CA GLY A 45 -17.47 -5.15 8.21
C GLY A 45 -17.27 -5.60 6.76
N SER A 46 -18.14 -6.47 6.25
CA SER A 46 -18.15 -6.91 4.84
C SER A 46 -18.53 -5.81 3.87
N LEU A 47 -19.56 -5.02 4.19
CA LEU A 47 -19.94 -3.85 3.39
C LEU A 47 -18.80 -2.81 3.34
N VAL A 48 -18.20 -2.52 4.50
CA VAL A 48 -17.04 -1.63 4.59
C VAL A 48 -15.85 -2.19 3.82
N GLY A 49 -15.56 -3.49 3.96
CA GLY A 49 -14.49 -4.18 3.25
C GLY A 49 -14.64 -4.08 1.74
N ILE A 50 -15.84 -4.35 1.21
CA ILE A 50 -16.14 -4.20 -0.23
C ILE A 50 -15.96 -2.75 -0.67
N GLY A 51 -16.47 -1.78 0.10
CA GLY A 51 -16.31 -0.35 -0.21
C GLY A 51 -14.84 0.09 -0.24
N VAL A 52 -14.05 -0.38 0.73
CA VAL A 52 -12.62 -0.13 0.82
C VAL A 52 -11.88 -0.79 -0.35
N ILE A 53 -12.21 -2.03 -0.71
CA ILE A 53 -11.65 -2.72 -1.89
C ILE A 53 -11.91 -1.91 -3.15
N ALA A 54 -13.16 -1.48 -3.38
CA ALA A 54 -13.53 -0.68 -4.55
C ALA A 54 -12.76 0.65 -4.58
N ARG A 55 -12.70 1.36 -3.45
CA ARG A 55 -11.94 2.61 -3.33
C ARG A 55 -10.46 2.41 -3.65
N CYS A 56 -9.84 1.38 -3.08
CA CYS A 56 -8.42 1.12 -3.29
C CYS A 56 -8.13 0.70 -4.74
N LEU A 57 -9.02 -0.07 -5.38
CA LEU A 57 -8.88 -0.42 -6.80
C LEU A 57 -8.93 0.82 -7.71
N LEU A 58 -9.71 1.84 -7.34
CA LEU A 58 -9.81 3.10 -8.07
C LEU A 58 -8.63 4.04 -7.80
N GLU A 59 -8.19 4.16 -6.54
CA GLU A 59 -7.10 5.06 -6.13
C GLU A 59 -5.71 4.53 -6.53
N VAL A 60 -5.45 3.23 -6.40
CA VAL A 60 -4.17 2.57 -6.77
C VAL A 60 -4.06 2.37 -8.30
N ARG A 61 -5.02 2.88 -9.07
CA ARG A 61 -5.00 2.79 -10.53
C ARG A 61 -3.86 3.64 -11.09
N GLN A 62 -2.97 3.00 -11.86
CA GLN A 62 -1.76 3.58 -12.48
C GLN A 62 -2.00 4.93 -13.18
N ARG A 63 -3.18 5.14 -13.77
CA ARG A 63 -3.53 6.39 -14.47
C ARG A 63 -3.67 7.60 -13.54
N LYS A 64 -3.98 7.39 -12.26
CA LYS A 64 -4.10 8.45 -11.25
C LYS A 64 -2.76 8.71 -10.55
N VAL A 65 -1.93 7.68 -10.36
CA VAL A 65 -0.65 7.77 -9.63
C VAL A 65 0.53 8.16 -10.53
N LEU A 66 0.63 7.60 -11.75
CA LEU A 66 1.68 7.90 -12.74
C LEU A 66 1.06 8.14 -14.14
N PRO A 67 0.58 9.36 -14.45
CA PRO A 67 0.07 9.69 -15.77
C PRO A 67 1.21 9.76 -16.82
N ARG A 68 1.33 8.69 -17.63
CA ARG A 68 2.43 8.49 -18.60
C ARG A 68 2.68 9.67 -19.56
N GLY A 69 1.63 10.34 -20.03
CA GLY A 69 1.76 11.47 -20.97
C GLY A 69 2.36 12.72 -20.34
N ARG A 70 2.16 12.94 -19.03
CA ARG A 70 2.62 14.14 -18.33
C ARG A 70 4.04 13.99 -17.77
N ASN A 71 4.42 12.75 -17.44
CA ASN A 71 5.79 12.42 -17.02
C ASN A 71 6.83 12.75 -18.11
N GLY A 72 6.48 12.57 -19.39
CA GLY A 72 7.33 12.97 -20.51
C GLY A 72 7.57 14.48 -20.51
N HIS A 73 6.49 15.26 -20.43
CA HIS A 73 6.58 16.73 -20.41
C HIS A 73 7.35 17.28 -19.20
N LEU A 74 7.15 16.70 -18.00
CA LEU A 74 7.92 17.09 -16.80
C LEU A 74 9.41 16.77 -16.96
N ARG A 75 9.75 15.64 -17.58
CA ARG A 75 11.14 15.26 -17.88
C ARG A 75 11.77 16.21 -18.90
N ASP A 76 11.02 16.64 -19.90
CA ASP A 76 11.49 17.58 -20.91
C ASP A 76 11.75 18.96 -20.29
N LEU A 77 10.84 19.46 -19.46
CA LEU A 77 11.03 20.72 -18.72
C LEU A 77 12.23 20.67 -17.75
N ALA A 78 12.46 19.52 -17.11
CA ALA A 78 13.60 19.30 -16.24
C ALA A 78 14.92 19.30 -17.03
N ARG A 79 14.95 18.67 -18.20
CA ARG A 79 16.10 18.71 -19.12
C ARG A 79 16.39 20.12 -19.65
N GLU A 80 15.35 20.90 -19.88
CA GLU A 80 15.46 22.29 -20.35
C GLU A 80 15.85 23.27 -19.23
N GLY A 81 15.94 22.82 -17.96
CA GLY A 81 16.31 23.68 -16.83
C GLY A 81 15.26 24.74 -16.47
N LYS A 82 14.03 24.64 -16.99
CA LYS A 82 12.97 25.63 -16.77
C LYS A 82 12.31 25.43 -15.39
N LEU A 83 13.05 25.76 -14.33
CA LEU A 83 12.64 25.61 -12.93
C LEU A 83 11.32 26.32 -12.60
N GLU A 84 11.09 27.52 -13.16
CA GLU A 84 9.85 28.26 -12.96
C GLU A 84 8.64 27.56 -13.60
N SER A 85 8.77 27.11 -14.85
CA SER A 85 7.71 26.38 -15.55
C SER A 85 7.43 25.01 -14.91
N LEU A 86 8.47 24.35 -14.39
CA LEU A 86 8.32 23.12 -13.59
C LEU A 86 7.54 23.38 -12.31
N ARG A 87 7.86 24.45 -11.59
CA ARG A 87 7.20 24.81 -10.34
C ARG A 87 5.72 25.16 -10.57
N ASP A 88 5.42 25.97 -11.57
CA ASP A 88 4.05 26.40 -11.89
C ASP A 88 3.16 25.22 -12.34
N GLN A 89 3.71 24.30 -13.13
CA GLN A 89 2.98 23.09 -13.54
C GLN A 89 2.85 22.06 -12.42
N THR A 90 3.84 21.97 -11.53
CA THR A 90 3.80 21.02 -10.41
C THR A 90 2.95 21.50 -9.26
N GLU A 91 2.67 22.80 -9.09
CA GLU A 91 1.83 23.34 -8.00
C GLU A 91 0.40 22.76 -7.97
N ARG A 92 -0.13 22.36 -9.13
CA ARG A 92 -1.48 21.77 -9.27
C ARG A 92 -1.46 20.25 -9.45
N ASP A 93 -0.29 19.63 -9.43
CA ASP A 93 -0.12 18.20 -9.68
C ASP A 93 0.21 17.43 -8.40
N ASP A 94 -0.76 16.64 -7.91
CA ASP A 94 -0.60 15.73 -6.78
C ASP A 94 -0.13 14.32 -7.19
N SER A 95 0.26 14.13 -8.45
CA SER A 95 0.89 12.87 -8.87
C SER A 95 2.22 12.65 -8.14
N PHE A 96 2.62 11.38 -8.03
CA PHE A 96 3.87 11.01 -7.37
C PHE A 96 5.06 11.80 -7.92
N VAL A 97 5.16 11.89 -9.25
CA VAL A 97 6.25 12.56 -9.97
C VAL A 97 6.13 14.09 -9.87
N GLY A 98 4.91 14.63 -9.88
CA GLY A 98 4.68 16.07 -9.70
C GLY A 98 5.09 16.55 -8.31
N ALA A 99 4.76 15.78 -7.27
CA ALA A 99 5.13 16.10 -5.89
C ALA A 99 6.65 16.07 -5.68
N THR A 100 7.35 15.07 -6.22
CA THR A 100 8.82 14.96 -6.10
C THR A 100 9.54 16.03 -6.92
N ALA A 101 9.07 16.32 -8.15
CA ALA A 101 9.60 17.40 -8.97
C ALA A 101 9.40 18.77 -8.31
N ARG A 102 8.23 19.01 -7.67
CA ARG A 102 7.98 20.22 -6.88
C ARG A 102 8.99 20.37 -5.74
N ALA A 103 9.25 19.30 -5.00
CA ALA A 103 10.22 19.30 -3.91
C ALA A 103 11.65 19.61 -4.40
N ALA A 104 12.07 18.97 -5.49
CA ALA A 104 13.36 19.23 -6.12
C ALA A 104 13.50 20.68 -6.61
N SER A 105 12.43 21.26 -7.17
CA SER A 105 12.43 22.64 -7.69
C SER A 105 12.45 23.73 -6.61
N LYS A 106 12.10 23.40 -5.36
CA LYS A 106 12.10 24.36 -4.24
C LYS A 106 13.48 24.62 -3.66
N ALA A 107 14.47 23.76 -3.96
CA ALA A 107 15.83 23.98 -3.51
C ALA A 107 16.46 25.19 -4.24
N PRO A 108 17.09 26.14 -3.53
CA PRO A 108 17.72 27.31 -4.16
C PRO A 108 18.79 26.90 -5.19
N LEU A 109 19.01 27.72 -6.22
CA LEU A 109 20.20 27.62 -7.06
C LEU A 109 21.46 27.76 -6.18
N GLY A 110 22.42 26.85 -6.33
CA GLY A 110 23.65 26.83 -5.53
C GLY A 110 23.51 26.19 -4.14
N ALA A 111 22.42 25.46 -3.88
CA ALA A 111 22.31 24.60 -2.71
C ALA A 111 23.46 23.56 -2.65
N PRO A 112 23.79 23.03 -1.45
CA PRO A 112 24.81 22.00 -1.31
C PRO A 112 24.57 20.81 -2.25
N PRO A 113 25.64 20.17 -2.78
CA PRO A 113 25.49 18.96 -3.60
C PRO A 113 24.61 17.93 -2.87
N GLY A 114 23.56 17.44 -3.53
CA GLY A 114 22.63 16.46 -2.97
C GLY A 114 21.40 17.04 -2.26
N ALA A 115 21.33 18.34 -1.95
CA ALA A 115 20.18 18.91 -1.24
C ALA A 115 18.85 18.74 -2.00
N ARG A 116 18.89 18.79 -3.34
CA ARG A 116 17.72 18.52 -4.21
C ARG A 116 17.29 17.06 -4.17
N ARG A 117 18.27 16.16 -4.17
CA ARG A 117 18.05 14.73 -4.09
C ARG A 117 17.44 14.35 -2.75
N ASP A 118 17.98 14.86 -1.65
CA ASP A 118 17.46 14.61 -0.31
C ASP A 118 16.00 15.09 -0.18
N ALA A 119 15.69 16.29 -0.68
CA ALA A 119 14.33 16.82 -0.69
C ALA A 119 13.36 15.98 -1.53
N ALA A 120 13.81 15.52 -2.70
CA ALA A 120 13.00 14.67 -3.58
C ALA A 120 12.79 13.27 -3.00
N GLU A 121 13.83 12.66 -2.42
CA GLU A 121 13.76 11.34 -1.77
C GLU A 121 12.83 11.35 -0.55
N LEU A 122 12.88 12.41 0.27
CA LEU A 122 11.98 12.59 1.41
C LEU A 122 10.51 12.58 0.95
N VAL A 123 10.18 13.38 -0.08
CA VAL A 123 8.81 13.46 -0.61
C VAL A 123 8.41 12.17 -1.32
N ALA A 124 9.32 11.53 -2.05
CA ALA A 124 9.05 10.24 -2.69
C ALA A 124 8.68 9.16 -1.66
N SER A 125 9.43 9.10 -0.55
CA SER A 125 9.15 8.21 0.58
C SER A 125 7.80 8.51 1.22
N GLU A 126 7.46 9.79 1.41
CA GLU A 126 6.15 10.20 1.93
C GLU A 126 5.00 9.77 1.00
N GLN A 127 5.14 9.96 -0.32
CA GLN A 127 4.13 9.53 -1.29
C GLN A 127 3.95 8.01 -1.29
N CYS A 128 5.03 7.25 -1.13
CA CYS A 128 4.95 5.81 -0.95
C CYS A 128 4.20 5.42 0.32
N ALA A 129 4.53 6.04 1.46
CA ALA A 129 3.84 5.81 2.72
C ALA A 129 2.34 6.14 2.62
N ARG A 130 1.96 7.20 1.90
CA ARG A 130 0.55 7.55 1.63
C ARG A 130 -0.18 6.45 0.87
N LEU A 131 0.43 5.87 -0.17
CA LEU A 131 -0.17 4.77 -0.93
C LEU A 131 -0.34 3.49 -0.09
N PHE A 132 0.63 3.16 0.77
CA PHE A 132 0.49 2.02 1.68
C PHE A 132 -0.61 2.24 2.72
N ARG A 133 -0.73 3.45 3.28
CA ARG A 133 -1.81 3.78 4.22
C ARG A 133 -3.20 3.61 3.63
N THR A 134 -3.37 3.83 2.33
CA THR A 134 -4.66 3.62 1.65
C THR A 134 -5.08 2.15 1.68
N ILE A 135 -4.14 1.21 1.57
CA ILE A 135 -4.43 -0.24 1.50
C ILE A 135 -4.43 -0.94 2.86
N GLU A 136 -3.84 -0.33 3.89
CA GLU A 136 -3.74 -0.89 5.24
C GLU A 136 -5.08 -1.32 5.87
N PRO A 137 -6.20 -0.60 5.66
CA PRO A 137 -7.50 -1.03 6.19
C PRO A 137 -7.95 -2.42 5.71
N LEU A 138 -7.54 -2.87 4.50
CA LEU A 138 -7.85 -4.21 4.02
C LEU A 138 -7.11 -5.28 4.83
N ASN A 139 -5.85 -5.01 5.19
CA ASN A 139 -5.05 -5.89 6.04
C ASN A 139 -5.68 -6.00 7.44
N LEU A 140 -6.10 -4.86 8.00
CA LEU A 140 -6.76 -4.83 9.29
C LEU A 140 -8.07 -5.63 9.29
N LEU A 141 -8.97 -5.38 8.33
CA LEU A 141 -10.23 -6.12 8.19
C LEU A 141 -10.00 -7.62 7.93
N GLY A 142 -9.00 -7.94 7.13
CA GLY A 142 -8.58 -9.30 6.83
C GLY A 142 -8.15 -10.09 8.07
N ASN A 143 -7.43 -9.45 8.99
CA ASN A 143 -6.97 -10.09 10.22
C ASN A 143 -8.03 -10.07 11.34
N LEU A 144 -8.88 -9.03 11.40
CA LEU A 144 -9.93 -8.94 12.41
C LEU A 144 -11.14 -9.83 12.10
N GLY A 145 -11.48 -10.05 10.83
CA GLY A 145 -12.64 -10.86 10.42
C GLY A 145 -12.71 -12.24 11.09
N PRO A 146 -11.66 -13.07 11.03
CA PRO A 146 -11.66 -14.39 11.66
C PRO A 146 -11.70 -14.31 13.19
N LEU A 147 -11.08 -13.29 13.80
CA LEU A 147 -11.08 -13.08 15.24
C LEU A 147 -12.48 -12.73 15.75
N ILE A 148 -13.22 -11.90 15.02
CA ILE A 148 -14.62 -11.57 15.32
C ILE A 148 -15.50 -12.82 15.16
N GLY A 149 -15.28 -13.62 14.11
CA GLY A 149 -15.99 -14.89 13.91
C GLY A 149 -15.75 -15.89 15.05
N LEU A 150 -14.49 -16.03 15.48
CA LEU A 150 -14.12 -16.85 16.64
C LEU A 150 -14.73 -16.33 17.95
N ALA A 151 -14.76 -15.02 18.17
CA ALA A 151 -15.46 -14.46 19.33
C ALA A 151 -16.96 -14.81 19.30
N GLY A 152 -17.57 -14.78 18.11
CA GLY A 152 -18.95 -15.19 17.88
C GLY A 152 -19.22 -16.67 18.15
N THR A 153 -18.25 -17.57 17.93
CA THR A 153 -18.42 -19.00 18.29
C THR A 153 -18.40 -19.21 19.79
N VAL A 154 -17.46 -18.56 20.48
CA VAL A 154 -17.34 -18.62 21.93
C VAL A 154 -18.64 -18.10 22.57
N TRP A 155 -19.15 -16.98 22.07
CA TRP A 155 -20.42 -16.42 22.53
C TRP A 155 -21.60 -17.37 22.31
N GLY A 156 -21.73 -17.95 21.11
CA GLY A 156 -22.80 -18.90 20.79
C GLY A 156 -22.77 -20.16 21.67
N MET A 157 -21.57 -20.68 21.97
CA MET A 157 -21.42 -21.82 22.88
C MET A 157 -21.78 -21.45 24.33
N ILE A 158 -21.39 -20.27 24.81
CA ILE A 158 -21.77 -19.79 26.15
C ILE A 158 -23.30 -19.77 26.28
N LEU A 159 -24.00 -19.17 25.32
CA LEU A 159 -25.47 -19.11 25.34
C LEU A 159 -26.11 -20.50 25.31
N ALA A 160 -25.58 -21.43 24.50
CA ALA A 160 -26.10 -22.78 24.39
C ALA A 160 -25.98 -23.55 25.73
N PHE A 161 -24.84 -23.43 26.41
CA PHE A 161 -24.62 -24.09 27.70
C PHE A 161 -25.39 -23.43 28.85
N THR A 162 -25.55 -22.10 28.84
CA THR A 162 -26.38 -21.41 29.84
C THR A 162 -27.85 -21.85 29.75
N SER A 163 -28.41 -21.90 28.54
CA SER A 163 -29.79 -22.37 28.31
C SER A 163 -30.00 -23.83 28.73
N LEU A 164 -28.98 -24.68 28.56
CA LEU A 164 -29.03 -26.07 29.00
C LEU A 164 -29.06 -26.21 30.53
N GLY A 165 -28.32 -25.33 31.24
CA GLY A 165 -28.31 -25.30 32.70
C GLY A 165 -29.62 -24.80 33.31
N GLU A 166 -30.23 -23.76 32.72
CA GLU A 166 -31.49 -23.17 33.20
C GLU A 166 -32.70 -24.10 33.08
N THR A 167 -32.67 -25.00 32.11
CA THR A 167 -33.77 -25.93 31.81
C THR A 167 -33.63 -27.27 32.54
N GLY A 168 -32.71 -27.36 33.50
CA GLY A 168 -32.46 -28.57 34.29
C GLY A 168 -32.05 -29.78 33.44
N GLY A 169 -31.45 -29.56 32.26
CA GLY A 169 -31.09 -30.60 31.31
C GLY A 169 -32.26 -31.18 30.49
N GLN A 170 -33.48 -30.63 30.61
CA GLN A 170 -34.63 -31.03 29.79
C GLN A 170 -34.67 -30.33 28.42
N ALA A 171 -34.05 -29.15 28.26
CA ALA A 171 -33.79 -28.59 26.93
C ALA A 171 -32.77 -29.48 26.22
N GLY A 172 -33.30 -30.32 25.34
CA GLY A 172 -32.57 -31.43 24.76
C GLY A 172 -31.44 -31.03 23.84
N ALA A 173 -30.75 -32.05 23.34
CA ALA A 173 -29.70 -31.96 22.33
C ALA A 173 -30.04 -31.06 21.12
N ALA A 174 -31.33 -30.80 20.85
CA ALA A 174 -31.80 -29.86 19.84
C ALA A 174 -31.35 -28.40 20.09
N ASP A 175 -31.48 -27.87 21.31
CA ASP A 175 -31.13 -26.48 21.61
C ASP A 175 -29.61 -26.27 21.61
N LEU A 176 -28.88 -27.27 22.12
CA LEU A 176 -27.42 -27.30 22.04
C LEU A 176 -26.94 -27.36 20.58
N SER A 177 -27.53 -28.23 19.77
CA SER A 177 -27.22 -28.37 18.34
C SER A 177 -27.49 -27.06 17.59
N LEU A 178 -28.58 -26.36 17.93
CA LEU A 178 -28.89 -25.06 17.36
C LEU A 178 -27.81 -24.03 17.72
N GLY A 179 -27.45 -23.91 19.00
CA GLY A 179 -26.41 -22.98 19.47
C GLY A 179 -25.04 -23.20 18.80
N ILE A 180 -24.63 -24.47 18.65
CA ILE A 180 -23.40 -24.83 17.93
C ILE A 180 -23.49 -24.46 16.44
N SER A 181 -24.63 -24.70 15.80
CA SER A 181 -24.85 -24.34 14.39
C SER A 181 -24.75 -22.83 14.18
N LYS A 182 -25.32 -22.02 15.09
CA LYS A 182 -25.18 -20.55 15.06
C LYS A 182 -23.73 -20.11 15.24
N ALA A 183 -23.01 -20.71 16.18
CA ALA A 183 -21.60 -20.45 16.40
C ALA A 183 -20.76 -20.70 15.12
N LEU A 184 -20.92 -21.85 14.48
CA LEU A 184 -20.21 -22.19 13.23
C LEU A 184 -20.52 -21.21 12.09
N PHE A 185 -21.75 -20.69 12.04
CA PHE A 185 -22.15 -19.68 11.07
C PHE A 185 -21.37 -18.36 11.22
N HIS A 186 -21.08 -17.90 12.46
CA HIS A 186 -20.25 -16.72 12.69
C HIS A 186 -18.82 -16.89 12.17
N THR A 187 -18.22 -18.08 12.33
CA THR A 187 -16.89 -18.37 11.77
C THR A 187 -16.91 -18.31 10.26
N LEU A 188 -17.92 -18.92 9.63
CA LEU A 188 -18.05 -18.91 8.18
C LEU A 188 -18.13 -17.46 7.65
N LEU A 189 -18.94 -16.61 8.30
CA LEU A 189 -19.04 -15.18 7.96
C LEU A 189 -17.71 -14.43 8.17
N GLY A 190 -16.99 -14.71 9.26
CA GLY A 190 -15.67 -14.14 9.52
C GLY A 190 -14.65 -14.48 8.44
N LEU A 191 -14.67 -15.72 7.95
CA LEU A 191 -13.82 -16.16 6.84
C LEU A 191 -14.23 -15.54 5.50
N LEU A 192 -15.54 -15.46 5.22
CA LEU A 192 -16.09 -14.80 4.04
C LEU A 192 -15.72 -13.32 3.97
N LEU A 193 -15.57 -12.65 5.11
CA LEU A 193 -15.03 -11.29 5.21
C LEU A 193 -13.51 -11.27 4.97
N ALA A 194 -12.77 -12.15 5.65
CA ALA A 194 -11.31 -12.13 5.70
C ALA A 194 -10.64 -12.45 4.36
N ILE A 195 -11.08 -13.52 3.70
CA ILE A 195 -10.48 -14.05 2.47
C ILE A 195 -10.41 -13.00 1.36
N PRO A 196 -11.51 -12.34 0.96
CA PRO A 196 -11.45 -11.34 -0.11
C PRO A 196 -10.63 -10.11 0.29
N CYS A 197 -10.69 -9.69 1.57
CA CYS A 197 -9.91 -8.55 2.05
C CYS A 197 -8.39 -8.81 1.97
N LEU A 198 -7.93 -9.96 2.45
CA LEU A 198 -6.51 -10.34 2.40
C LEU A 198 -6.03 -10.60 0.97
N ALA A 199 -6.85 -11.26 0.14
CA ALA A 199 -6.53 -11.49 -1.26
C ALA A 199 -6.36 -10.17 -2.02
N ALA A 200 -7.30 -9.23 -1.85
CA ALA A 200 -7.21 -7.90 -2.44
C ALA A 200 -5.99 -7.14 -1.89
N TYR A 201 -5.75 -7.15 -0.57
CA TYR A 201 -4.58 -6.52 0.03
C TYR A 201 -3.26 -7.03 -0.59
N GLY A 202 -3.09 -8.35 -0.75
CA GLY A 202 -1.88 -8.92 -1.35
C GLY A 202 -1.64 -8.43 -2.79
N VAL A 203 -2.67 -8.42 -3.62
CA VAL A 203 -2.57 -7.95 -5.02
C VAL A 203 -2.30 -6.45 -5.08
N LEU A 204 -2.99 -5.65 -4.27
CA LEU A 204 -2.82 -4.20 -4.24
C LEU A 204 -1.46 -3.80 -3.66
N LYS A 205 -0.98 -4.48 -2.62
CA LYS A 205 0.36 -4.26 -2.05
C LYS A 205 1.44 -4.43 -3.11
N ALA A 206 1.44 -5.55 -3.83
CA ALA A 206 2.40 -5.77 -4.92
C ALA A 206 2.28 -4.72 -6.03
N ARG A 207 1.09 -4.15 -6.24
CA ARG A 207 0.88 -3.07 -7.21
C ARG A 207 1.42 -1.72 -6.70
N VAL A 208 1.21 -1.39 -5.43
CA VAL A 208 1.78 -0.21 -4.76
C VAL A 208 3.30 -0.29 -4.76
N ASP A 209 3.88 -1.43 -4.39
CA ASP A 209 5.34 -1.68 -4.41
C ASP A 209 5.93 -1.34 -5.80
N ARG A 210 5.32 -1.86 -6.88
CA ARG A 210 5.74 -1.57 -8.26
C ARG A 210 5.57 -0.10 -8.66
N LEU A 211 4.51 0.56 -8.20
CA LEU A 211 4.25 1.97 -8.47
C LEU A 211 5.29 2.86 -7.78
N CYS A 212 5.56 2.58 -6.51
CA CYS A 212 6.58 3.23 -5.72
C CYS A 212 7.96 3.14 -6.36
N ASN A 213 8.38 1.94 -6.74
CA ASN A 213 9.68 1.76 -7.37
C ASN A 213 9.80 2.56 -8.69
N ARG A 214 8.76 2.51 -9.54
CA ARG A 214 8.74 3.30 -10.78
C ARG A 214 8.72 4.80 -10.53
N GLY A 215 7.99 5.25 -9.52
CA GLY A 215 7.93 6.65 -9.11
C GLY A 215 9.30 7.15 -8.64
N MET A 216 9.98 6.38 -7.79
CA MET A 216 11.32 6.70 -7.29
C MET A 216 12.35 6.78 -8.42
N ILE A 217 12.34 5.85 -9.38
CA ILE A 217 13.24 5.90 -10.55
C ILE A 217 13.01 7.19 -11.36
N LEU A 218 11.75 7.51 -11.69
CA LEU A 218 11.44 8.72 -12.47
C LEU A 218 11.76 10.01 -11.70
N ALA A 219 11.55 10.03 -10.39
CA ALA A 219 11.93 11.15 -9.54
C ALA A 219 13.45 11.35 -9.56
N GLY A 220 14.22 10.27 -9.46
CA GLY A 220 15.69 10.29 -9.58
C GLY A 220 16.14 10.86 -10.94
N GLU A 221 15.55 10.38 -12.05
CA GLU A 221 15.88 10.90 -13.39
C GLU A 221 15.64 12.41 -13.53
N ILE A 222 14.56 12.92 -12.93
CA ILE A 222 14.24 14.37 -12.93
C ILE A 222 15.27 15.13 -12.10
N VAL A 223 15.58 14.67 -10.89
CA VAL A 223 16.58 15.29 -10.01
C VAL A 223 17.95 15.34 -10.68
N ASP A 224 18.41 14.22 -11.25
CA ASP A 224 19.69 14.14 -11.94
C ASP A 224 19.75 15.13 -13.12
N SER A 225 18.65 15.30 -13.85
CA SER A 225 18.61 16.27 -14.95
C SER A 225 18.66 17.73 -14.46
N LEU A 226 18.04 18.03 -13.32
CA LEU A 226 18.09 19.36 -12.71
C LEU A 226 19.48 19.67 -12.14
N GLU A 227 20.15 18.70 -11.52
CA GLU A 227 21.54 18.87 -11.04
C GLU A 227 22.52 19.06 -12.20
N GLN A 228 22.33 18.34 -13.31
CA GLN A 228 23.14 18.55 -14.52
C GLN A 228 22.91 19.93 -15.14
N ALA A 229 21.67 20.45 -15.13
CA ALA A 229 21.37 21.79 -15.61
C ALA A 229 22.06 22.87 -14.75
N ASP A 230 21.98 22.76 -13.42
CA ASP A 230 22.65 23.67 -12.49
C ASP A 230 24.17 23.67 -12.66
N ARG A 231 24.78 22.50 -12.85
CA ARG A 231 26.24 22.39 -13.10
C ARG A 231 26.64 23.13 -14.37
N ARG A 232 25.90 22.96 -15.46
CA ARG A 232 26.16 23.66 -16.73
C ARG A 232 26.02 25.17 -16.59
N GLU A 233 25.03 25.63 -15.83
CA GLU A 233 24.83 27.06 -15.59
C GLU A 233 25.94 27.65 -14.70
N SER A 234 26.38 26.91 -13.69
CA SER A 234 27.53 27.27 -12.85
C SER A 234 28.84 27.35 -13.66
N GLU A 235 29.11 26.36 -14.51
CA GLU A 235 30.28 26.35 -15.42
C GLU A 235 30.23 27.51 -16.43
N ARG A 236 29.05 27.84 -16.94
CA ARG A 236 28.85 28.97 -17.86
C ARG A 236 28.99 30.33 -17.18
N SER A 237 28.62 30.40 -15.90
CA SER A 237 28.67 31.63 -15.08
C SER A 237 30.03 31.82 -14.41
N ALA A 238 30.87 30.78 -14.35
CA ALA A 238 32.25 30.88 -13.90
C ALA A 238 33.01 31.82 -14.86
N PRO A 239 33.43 33.01 -14.42
CA PRO A 239 34.04 33.97 -15.31
C PRO A 239 35.37 33.42 -15.83
N LEU A 240 35.72 33.81 -17.06
CA LEU A 240 37.01 33.67 -17.75
C LEU A 240 38.18 34.26 -16.93
N ARG A 241 38.39 33.80 -15.69
CA ARG A 241 39.40 34.30 -14.76
C ARG A 241 40.79 33.76 -15.04
N GLU A 242 40.94 32.89 -16.03
CA GLU A 242 42.21 32.23 -16.34
C GLU A 242 42.80 32.63 -17.70
N GLY A 243 42.36 33.76 -18.28
CA GLY A 243 42.84 34.25 -19.58
C GLY A 243 43.48 35.65 -19.59
N ALA A 244 43.52 36.35 -18.46
CA ALA A 244 44.02 37.73 -18.38
C ALA A 244 45.22 37.91 -17.43
N SER A 245 46.05 36.87 -17.28
CA SER A 245 47.47 37.07 -16.94
C SER A 245 48.25 36.93 -18.24
N GLY A 246 48.23 38.00 -19.03
CA GLY A 246 48.96 38.11 -20.28
C GLY A 246 50.44 37.86 -20.03
N ASN A 247 50.93 36.78 -20.61
CA ASN A 247 52.31 36.65 -21.04
C ASN A 247 52.52 37.77 -22.07
N ASP A 248 53.16 38.88 -21.67
CA ASP A 248 53.49 39.98 -22.59
C ASP A 248 54.73 39.59 -23.42
N PRO A 249 54.62 39.34 -24.74
CA PRO A 249 55.75 38.91 -25.55
C PRO A 249 56.59 40.09 -26.08
N ARG A 250 56.52 41.28 -25.47
CA ARG A 250 57.14 42.50 -26.02
C ARG A 250 58.09 43.25 -25.09
N GLU A 251 58.99 42.58 -24.38
CA GLU A 251 60.18 43.26 -23.84
C GLU A 251 61.45 42.39 -23.96
N GLU A 252 62.05 42.39 -25.15
CA GLU A 252 63.50 42.47 -25.39
C GLU A 252 63.71 42.72 -26.90
N PRO A 253 64.81 43.32 -27.39
CA PRO A 253 66.08 43.67 -26.72
C PRO A 253 66.64 45.07 -27.05
N ALA A 254 67.56 45.59 -26.23
CA ALA A 254 68.54 46.59 -26.69
C ALA A 254 69.85 46.50 -25.90
N ALA A 255 70.82 45.84 -26.53
CA ALA A 255 72.21 45.86 -26.13
C ALA A 255 72.83 47.26 -26.33
N ALA A 256 73.59 47.75 -25.35
CA ALA A 256 74.83 48.52 -25.52
C ALA A 256 75.33 49.07 -24.18
N GLY A 257 76.58 48.78 -23.81
CA GLY A 257 77.26 49.59 -22.80
C GLY A 257 78.27 48.86 -21.92
N TRP A 258 79.33 48.31 -22.52
CA TRP A 258 80.59 48.04 -21.82
C TRP A 258 81.09 49.31 -21.12
N ARG A 259 81.45 49.24 -19.82
CA ARG A 259 82.74 49.75 -19.33
C ARG A 259 83.10 49.27 -17.92
N SER A 260 84.23 48.57 -17.91
CA SER A 260 85.23 48.41 -16.86
C SER A 260 85.25 49.45 -15.72
N GLY A 261 85.54 48.96 -14.51
CA GLY A 261 86.68 49.48 -13.76
C GLY A 261 86.38 50.27 -12.50
N ASP A 262 86.81 49.68 -11.38
CA ASP A 262 87.82 50.25 -10.47
C ASP A 262 87.38 51.23 -9.35
N LYS A 263 87.93 50.95 -8.15
CA LYS A 263 88.04 51.74 -6.91
C LYS A 263 86.74 51.91 -6.10
N ARG A 264 86.69 51.69 -4.80
CA ARG A 264 87.74 51.71 -3.77
C ARG A 264 87.24 51.01 -2.50
#